data_AF-A0A7I7X956-F1
#
_entry.id   AF-A0A7I7X956-F1
#
_cell.length_a   1.000
_cell.length_b   1.000
_cell.length_c   1.000
_cell.angle_alpha   90.00
_cell.angle_beta   90.00
_cell.angle_gamma   90.00
#
_symmetry.space_group_name_H-M   'P 1'
#
loop_
_entity.id
_entity.type
_entity.pdbx_description
1 polymer ?
#
loop_
_entity_poly.entity_id
_entity_poly.type
_entity_poly.pdbx_seq_one_letter_code
_entity_poly.pdbx_strand_id
1 'polypeptide(L)'
;MDDKSVFSEVEALRATRTRPVLSPAALEVHVRVVDHLAHSTRGAFIADDVLDTLAHGRVTTMAAIELSLAGWWRRLDGGYVIADQDLIDALAHGAVWRRVGSACRRMWRTLNSETVIPL
;
A
#
# COMPACT_ATOMS: atom_id res chain seq x y z
N MET A 1 -7.46 7.40 -7.62
CA MET A 1 -7.34 8.12 -6.33
C MET A 1 -6.72 9.50 -6.50
N ASP A 2 -6.99 10.46 -5.60
CA ASP A 2 -6.36 11.79 -5.60
C ASP A 2 -5.04 11.82 -4.80
N ASP A 3 -4.18 12.81 -5.07
CA ASP A 3 -2.83 12.92 -4.50
C ASP A 3 -2.81 13.05 -2.96
N LYS A 4 -3.85 13.65 -2.36
CA LYS A 4 -3.93 13.78 -0.89
C LYS A 4 -4.20 12.42 -0.23
N SER A 5 -5.04 11.60 -0.84
CA SER A 5 -5.26 10.22 -0.39
C SER A 5 -4.00 9.36 -0.57
N VAL A 6 -3.28 9.52 -1.68
CA VAL A 6 -1.97 8.86 -1.90
C VAL A 6 -1.00 9.22 -0.78
N PHE A 7 -0.83 10.52 -0.51
CA PHE A 7 0.08 11.02 0.51
C PHE A 7 -0.25 10.49 1.91
N SER A 8 -1.55 10.46 2.28
CA SER A 8 -1.98 9.91 3.57
C SER A 8 -1.63 8.44 3.74
N GLU A 9 -1.72 7.65 2.67
CA GLU A 9 -1.42 6.22 2.71
C GLU A 9 0.10 5.99 2.79
N VAL A 10 0.89 6.77 2.05
CA VAL A 10 2.37 6.77 2.12
C VAL A 10 2.84 7.02 3.55
N GLU A 11 2.28 8.01 4.23
CA GLU A 11 2.64 8.33 5.62
C GLU A 11 2.21 7.24 6.60
N ALA A 12 1.06 6.60 6.40
CA ALA A 12 0.62 5.47 7.21
C ALA A 12 1.56 4.25 7.08
N LEU A 13 2.01 3.96 5.85
CA LEU A 13 2.97 2.89 5.58
C LEU A 13 4.33 3.17 6.24
N ARG A 14 4.81 4.42 6.19
CA ARG A 14 6.06 4.85 6.83
C ARG A 14 6.03 4.76 8.35
N ALA A 15 4.89 5.04 8.98
CA ALA A 15 4.74 4.96 10.43
C ALA A 15 4.85 3.52 10.98
N THR A 16 4.80 2.51 10.11
CA THR A 16 4.88 1.10 10.49
C THR A 16 6.33 0.67 10.71
N ARG A 17 6.78 0.63 11.97
CA ARG A 17 8.18 0.34 12.37
C ARG A 17 8.74 -1.02 11.95
N THR A 18 7.90 -1.96 11.52
CA THR A 18 8.31 -3.32 11.12
C THR A 18 8.51 -3.48 9.61
N ARG A 19 8.20 -2.46 8.80
CA ARG A 19 8.30 -2.53 7.33
C ARG A 19 9.65 -2.05 6.81
N PRO A 20 10.13 -2.56 5.65
CA PRO A 20 11.36 -2.10 5.01
C PRO A 20 11.35 -0.58 4.76
N VAL A 21 12.51 0.07 4.89
CA VAL A 21 12.65 1.50 4.60
C VAL A 21 12.60 1.71 3.09
N LEU A 22 11.45 2.17 2.58
CA LEU A 22 11.21 2.50 1.18
C LEU A 22 11.24 4.02 0.96
N SER A 23 11.70 4.46 -0.21
CA SER A 23 11.62 5.87 -0.58
C SER A 23 10.15 6.34 -0.68
N PRO A 24 9.87 7.64 -0.48
CA PRO A 24 8.51 8.16 -0.66
C PRO A 24 7.99 7.91 -2.08
N ALA A 25 8.88 7.98 -3.07
CA ALA A 25 8.56 7.70 -4.47
C ALA A 25 8.13 6.24 -4.69
N ALA A 26 8.84 5.28 -4.08
CA ALA A 26 8.47 3.86 -4.13
C ALA A 26 7.10 3.60 -3.51
N LEU A 27 6.83 4.21 -2.35
CA LEU A 27 5.54 4.10 -1.68
C LEU A 27 4.40 4.72 -2.50
N GLU A 28 4.64 5.88 -3.11
CA GLU A 28 3.65 6.52 -3.99
C GLU A 28 3.29 5.62 -5.18
N VAL A 29 4.29 5.08 -5.88
CA VAL A 29 4.09 4.14 -6.99
C VAL A 29 3.30 2.92 -6.53
N HIS A 30 3.68 2.34 -5.39
CA HIS A 30 2.98 1.19 -4.83
C HIS A 30 1.51 1.47 -4.53
N VAL A 31 1.21 2.59 -3.88
CA VAL A 31 -0.15 2.98 -3.51
C VAL A 31 -1.02 3.25 -4.75
N ARG A 32 -0.48 3.91 -5.78
CA ARG A 32 -1.19 4.14 -7.05
C ARG A 32 -1.49 2.83 -7.79
N VAL A 33 -0.53 1.90 -7.80
CA VAL A 33 -0.70 0.58 -8.41
C VAL A 33 -1.73 -0.25 -7.65
N VAL A 34 -1.69 -0.27 -6.32
CA VAL A 34 -2.67 -1.02 -5.54
C VAL A 34 -4.08 -0.45 -5.69
N ASP A 35 -4.24 0.88 -5.69
CA ASP A 35 -5.53 1.53 -6.00
C ASP A 35 -6.04 1.11 -7.38
N HIS A 36 -5.17 1.13 -8.40
CA HIS A 36 -5.54 0.67 -9.74
C HIS A 36 -6.00 -0.79 -9.74
N LEU A 37 -5.24 -1.68 -9.09
CA LEU A 37 -5.54 -3.12 -9.07
C LEU A 37 -6.79 -3.45 -8.26
N ALA A 38 -7.04 -2.76 -7.15
CA ALA A 38 -8.23 -2.90 -6.32
C ALA A 38 -9.54 -2.63 -7.10
N HIS A 39 -9.46 -1.83 -8.16
CA HIS A 39 -10.59 -1.51 -9.04
C HIS A 39 -10.51 -2.24 -10.40
N SER A 40 -9.54 -3.14 -10.58
CA SER A 40 -9.34 -3.90 -11.81
C SER A 40 -9.69 -5.38 -11.62
N THR A 41 -10.11 -6.05 -12.69
CA THR A 41 -10.35 -7.51 -12.70
C THR A 41 -9.07 -8.34 -12.90
N ARG A 42 -7.90 -7.70 -13.04
CA ARG A 42 -6.63 -8.34 -13.44
C ARG A 42 -5.86 -9.04 -12.31
N GLY A 43 -6.45 -9.16 -11.12
CA GLY A 43 -5.77 -9.72 -9.95
C GLY A 43 -4.59 -8.85 -9.51
N ALA A 44 -3.62 -9.42 -8.82
CA ALA A 44 -2.47 -8.69 -8.26
C ALA A 44 -1.35 -8.40 -9.30
N PHE A 45 -1.65 -8.39 -10.60
CA PHE A 45 -0.65 -8.19 -11.67
C PHE A 45 -0.78 -6.84 -12.36
N ILE A 46 0.34 -6.12 -12.49
CA ILE A 46 0.46 -4.86 -13.24
C ILE A 46 1.43 -5.04 -14.41
N ALA A 47 0.98 -4.70 -15.62
CA ALA A 47 1.82 -4.73 -16.82
C ALA A 47 2.71 -3.46 -16.90
N ASP A 48 3.88 -3.58 -17.54
CA ASP A 48 4.85 -2.47 -17.63
C ASP A 48 4.27 -1.23 -18.33
N ASP A 49 3.50 -1.44 -19.40
CA ASP A 49 2.84 -0.37 -20.14
C ASP A 49 1.82 0.39 -19.27
N VAL A 50 1.05 -0.33 -18.45
CA VAL A 50 0.11 0.28 -17.50
C VAL A 50 0.88 0.99 -16.38
N LEU A 51 1.97 0.41 -15.87
CA LEU A 51 2.80 1.03 -14.84
C LEU A 51 3.34 2.39 -15.28
N ASP A 52 3.79 2.52 -16.53
CA ASP A 52 4.28 3.77 -17.10
C ASP A 52 3.20 4.85 -17.23
N THR A 53 1.91 4.45 -17.33
CA THR A 53 0.79 5.40 -17.29
C THR A 53 0.45 5.87 -15.88
N LEU A 54 0.69 5.04 -14.87
CA LEU A 54 0.34 5.31 -13.47
C LEU A 54 1.39 6.16 -12.75
N ALA A 55 2.65 6.05 -13.16
CA ALA A 55 3.75 6.83 -12.63
C ALA A 55 4.78 7.12 -13.72
N HIS A 56 5.27 8.35 -13.79
CA HIS A 56 6.14 8.79 -14.89
C HIS A 56 7.45 7.98 -14.94
N GLY A 57 7.76 7.48 -16.14
CA GLY A 57 8.76 6.45 -16.53
C GLY A 57 10.23 6.60 -16.12
N ARG A 58 10.59 7.49 -15.20
CA ARG A 58 11.92 7.52 -14.53
C ARG A 58 11.86 7.21 -13.05
N VAL A 59 10.74 7.50 -12.40
CA VAL A 59 10.53 7.21 -10.97
C VAL A 59 10.16 5.73 -10.80
N THR A 60 9.48 5.14 -11.78
CA THR A 60 8.99 3.76 -11.76
C THR A 60 10.09 2.72 -11.71
N THR A 61 11.21 2.89 -12.43
CA THR A 61 12.28 1.87 -12.42
C THR A 61 12.94 1.74 -11.06
N MET A 62 13.35 2.86 -10.44
CA MET A 62 13.99 2.82 -9.11
C MET A 62 12.98 2.40 -8.03
N ALA A 63 11.75 2.91 -8.10
CA ALA A 63 10.66 2.50 -7.23
C ALA A 63 10.39 0.99 -7.30
N ALA A 64 10.31 0.42 -8.51
CA ALA A 64 10.05 -1.01 -8.70
C ALA A 64 11.20 -1.88 -8.17
N ILE A 65 12.46 -1.42 -8.29
CA ILE A 65 13.61 -2.11 -7.69
C ILE A 65 13.50 -2.10 -6.16
N GLU A 66 13.26 -0.94 -5.55
CA GLU A 66 13.10 -0.82 -4.10
C GLU A 66 11.97 -1.72 -3.57
N LEU A 67 10.81 -1.70 -4.24
CA LEU A 67 9.66 -2.52 -3.90
C LEU A 67 9.93 -4.02 -4.08
N SER A 68 10.74 -4.39 -5.07
CA SER A 68 11.15 -5.79 -5.28
C SER A 68 12.12 -6.25 -4.20
N LEU A 69 13.09 -5.42 -3.81
CA LEU A 69 14.04 -5.70 -2.73
C LEU A 69 13.34 -5.78 -1.37
N ALA A 70 12.29 -4.99 -1.16
CA ALA A 70 11.42 -5.07 0.01
C ALA A 70 10.48 -6.28 -0.01
N GLY A 71 10.45 -7.06 -1.11
CA GLY A 71 9.60 -8.23 -1.28
C GLY A 71 8.13 -7.91 -1.54
N TRP A 72 7.78 -6.65 -1.78
CA TRP A 72 6.40 -6.22 -2.04
C TRP A 72 6.01 -6.46 -3.49
N TRP A 73 6.98 -6.45 -4.38
CA TRP A 73 6.79 -6.68 -5.81
C TRP A 73 7.63 -7.87 -6.25
N ARG A 74 7.15 -8.60 -7.25
CA ARG A 74 7.89 -9.67 -7.91
C ARG A 74 7.85 -9.45 -9.41
N ARG A 75 9.02 -9.37 -10.04
CA ARG A 75 9.11 -9.28 -11.50
C ARG A 75 8.55 -10.54 -12.15
N LEU A 76 7.76 -10.36 -13.21
CA LEU A 76 7.36 -11.38 -14.17
C LEU A 76 7.61 -10.86 -15.59
N ASP A 77 7.53 -11.74 -16.58
CA ASP A 77 7.62 -11.32 -17.98
C ASP A 77 6.49 -10.33 -18.31
N GLY A 78 6.89 -9.12 -18.73
CA GLY A 78 5.98 -8.03 -19.10
C GLY A 78 5.35 -7.25 -17.93
N GLY A 79 5.76 -7.47 -16.68
CA GLY A 79 5.19 -6.71 -15.56
C GLY A 79 5.62 -7.17 -14.16
N TYR A 80 4.78 -6.88 -13.17
CA TYR A 80 5.01 -7.18 -11.77
C TYR A 80 3.78 -7.79 -11.10
N VAL A 81 4.00 -8.74 -10.20
CA VAL A 81 3.00 -9.22 -9.24
C VAL A 81 3.22 -8.51 -7.91
N ILE A 82 2.13 -8.00 -7.35
CA ILE A 82 2.10 -7.32 -6.08
C ILE A 82 1.83 -8.34 -4.98
N ALA A 83 2.70 -8.41 -3.98
CA ALA A 83 2.64 -9.33 -2.86
C ALA A 83 2.00 -8.72 -1.59
N ASP A 84 1.69 -7.42 -1.59
CA ASP A 84 0.99 -6.74 -0.48
C ASP A 84 -0.53 -6.95 -0.60
N GLN A 85 -0.97 -8.19 -0.36
CA GLN A 85 -2.39 -8.55 -0.44
C GLN A 85 -3.24 -7.83 0.62
N ASP A 86 -2.67 -7.56 1.80
CA ASP A 86 -3.36 -6.83 2.87
C ASP A 86 -3.75 -5.42 2.43
N LEU A 87 -2.86 -4.70 1.74
CA LEU A 87 -3.15 -3.37 1.23
C LEU A 87 -4.14 -3.41 0.04
N ILE A 88 -4.02 -4.42 -0.84
CA ILE A 88 -4.97 -4.66 -1.93
C ILE A 88 -6.37 -4.88 -1.37
N ASP A 89 -6.53 -5.77 -0.39
CA ASP A 89 -7.82 -6.08 0.20
C ASP A 89 -8.40 -4.87 0.95
N ALA A 90 -7.55 -4.13 1.68
CA ALA A 90 -7.96 -2.91 2.37
C ALA A 90 -8.48 -1.80 1.43
N LEU A 91 -7.89 -1.69 0.24
CA LEU A 91 -8.31 -0.72 -0.78
C LEU A 91 -9.50 -1.23 -1.62
N ALA A 92 -9.61 -2.55 -1.84
CA ALA A 92 -10.71 -3.17 -2.57
C ALA A 92 -12.06 -3.14 -1.80
N HIS A 93 -12.05 -3.24 -0.47
CA HIS A 93 -13.28 -3.28 0.35
C HIS A 93 -13.94 -1.91 0.60
N GLY A 94 -13.51 -0.86 -0.10
CA GLY A 94 -14.17 0.44 -0.14
C GLY A 94 -13.95 1.30 1.11
N ALA A 95 -14.09 2.62 0.93
CA ALA A 95 -13.82 3.68 1.93
C ALA A 95 -14.48 3.50 3.32
N VAL A 96 -15.48 2.63 3.44
CA VAL A 96 -16.18 2.29 4.69
C VAL A 96 -15.28 1.50 5.64
N TRP A 97 -14.52 0.53 5.15
CA TRP A 97 -13.60 -0.25 5.99
C TRP A 97 -12.36 0.54 6.41
N ARG A 98 -11.95 1.58 5.66
CA ARG A 98 -10.90 2.52 6.09
C ARG A 98 -11.29 3.31 7.35
N ARG A 99 -12.57 3.67 7.50
CA ARG A 99 -13.11 4.30 8.72
C ARG A 99 -13.31 3.28 9.85
N VAL A 100 -13.82 2.08 9.55
CA VAL A 100 -14.02 1.03 10.56
C VAL A 100 -12.67 0.53 11.11
N GLY A 101 -11.68 0.27 10.27
CA GLY A 101 -10.34 -0.18 10.69
C GLY A 101 -9.55 0.87 11.47
N SER A 102 -9.74 2.17 11.20
CA SER A 102 -9.15 3.25 12.01
C SER A 102 -9.92 3.51 13.32
N ALA A 103 -11.22 3.23 13.36
CA ALA A 103 -12.01 3.22 14.60
C ALA A 103 -11.68 2.00 15.48
N CYS A 104 -11.58 0.80 14.90
CA CYS A 104 -11.17 -0.42 15.59
C CYS A 104 -9.73 -0.35 16.11
N ARG A 105 -8.79 0.26 15.36
CA ARG A 105 -7.41 0.49 15.86
C ARG A 105 -7.33 1.53 16.98
N ARG A 106 -8.22 2.54 16.98
CA ARG A 106 -8.36 3.48 18.10
C ARG A 106 -8.97 2.80 19.32
N MET A 107 -10.01 2.00 19.12
CA MET A 107 -10.69 1.24 20.17
C MET A 107 -9.79 0.17 20.80
N TRP A 108 -9.01 -0.54 19.98
CA TRP A 108 -8.04 -1.52 20.45
C TRP A 108 -6.91 -0.86 21.24
N ARG A 109 -6.42 0.33 20.82
CA ARG A 109 -5.46 1.10 21.62
C ARG A 109 -6.04 1.57 22.94
N THR A 110 -7.32 1.97 23.01
CA THR A 110 -7.95 2.34 24.29
C THR A 110 -8.21 1.14 25.20
N LEU A 111 -8.52 -0.03 24.64
CA LEU A 111 -8.73 -1.26 25.41
C LEU A 111 -7.43 -1.92 25.87
N ASN A 112 -6.33 -1.68 25.16
CA ASN A 112 -5.01 -2.25 25.42
C ASN A 112 -3.99 -1.22 25.97
N SER A 113 -4.47 -0.06 26.41
CA SER A 113 -3.70 0.88 27.24
C SER A 113 -3.89 0.48 28.70
N GLU A 114 -2.80 0.47 29.47
CA GLU A 114 -2.64 -0.03 30.85
C GLU A 114 -3.48 0.71 31.92
N THR A 115 -4.79 0.86 31.72
CA THR A 115 -5.71 1.46 32.71
C THR A 115 -6.87 0.53 33.08
N VAL A 116 -6.96 -0.65 32.44
CA VAL A 116 -8.03 -1.64 32.71
C VAL A 116 -7.45 -3.06 32.84
N ILE A 117 -6.39 -3.21 33.64
CA ILE A 117 -6.12 -4.47 34.33
C ILE A 117 -5.98 -4.11 35.81
N PRO A 118 -7.02 -4.27 36.64
CA PRO A 118 -6.79 -4.34 38.07
C PRO A 118 -6.04 -5.65 38.35
N LEU A 119 -4.95 -5.55 39.10
CA LEU A 119 -4.30 -6.68 39.77
C LEU A 119 -5.30 -7.43 40.65
#